data_AF-M0F690-F1
#
_entry.id   AF-M0F690-F1
#
_cell.length_a   1.000
_cell.length_b   1.000
_cell.length_c   1.000
_cell.angle_alpha   90.00
_cell.angle_beta   90.00
_cell.angle_gamma   90.00
#
_symmetry.space_group_name_H-M   'P 1'
#
loop_
_entity.id
_entity.type
_entity.pdbx_description
1 polymer ?
#
loop_
_entity_poly.entity_id
_entity_poly.type
_entity_poly.pdbx_seq_one_letter_code
_entity_poly.pdbx_strand_id
1 'polypeptide(L)'
;MVLATDGSASAATAATHALFLARVLDASLHAVSATGTPQSSAAETTETETAGASASAAFEAEEAVGAVTRRALLAGVRLTSEVVGGPVATAVERVVGDGDLLVLGRHGRSGPGRFLVGSVAERVLDAPPVPMLVVPPSAGDGETSGPRG
;
A
#
# COMPACT_ATOMS: atom_id res chain seq x y z
N MET A 1 -14.41 -1.97 1.66
CA MET A 1 -13.23 -2.02 0.76
C MET A 1 -12.00 -1.61 1.56
N VAL A 2 -10.87 -2.26 1.36
CA VAL A 2 -9.61 -1.95 2.05
C VAL A 2 -8.53 -1.61 1.02
N LEU A 3 -7.79 -0.53 1.23
CA LEU A 3 -6.61 -0.14 0.46
C LEU A 3 -5.39 -0.19 1.37
N ALA A 4 -4.39 -1.00 1.03
CA ALA A 4 -3.09 -0.88 1.69
C ALA A 4 -2.21 0.13 0.95
N THR A 5 -1.56 1.02 1.69
CA THR A 5 -0.68 2.06 1.13
C THR A 5 0.58 2.21 1.96
N ASP A 6 1.70 2.35 1.27
CA ASP A 6 3.02 2.70 1.82
C ASP A 6 3.48 4.08 1.32
N GLY A 7 2.58 4.85 0.69
CA GLY A 7 2.90 6.16 0.12
C GLY A 7 3.63 6.12 -1.23
N SER A 8 4.01 4.93 -1.72
CA SER A 8 4.70 4.79 -3.01
C SER A 8 3.83 5.22 -4.20
N ALA A 9 4.47 5.50 -5.34
CA ALA A 9 3.76 5.80 -6.60
C ALA A 9 2.82 4.65 -7.04
N SER A 10 3.23 3.40 -6.78
CA SER A 10 2.39 2.23 -7.06
C SER A 10 1.14 2.19 -6.17
N ALA A 11 1.29 2.49 -4.87
CA ALA A 11 0.18 2.62 -3.93
C ALA A 11 -0.71 3.83 -4.28
N ALA A 12 -0.13 4.92 -4.77
CA ALA A 12 -0.89 6.08 -5.24
C ALA A 12 -1.76 5.73 -6.47
N THR A 13 -1.26 4.89 -7.37
CA THR A 13 -2.04 4.37 -8.51
C THR A 13 -3.17 3.47 -8.02
N ALA A 14 -2.88 2.56 -7.09
CA ALA A 14 -3.89 1.73 -6.44
C ALA A 14 -4.98 2.56 -5.74
N ALA A 15 -4.59 3.63 -5.04
CA ALA A 15 -5.51 4.57 -4.41
C ALA A 15 -6.44 5.24 -5.42
N THR A 16 -5.95 5.59 -6.62
CA THR A 16 -6.80 6.12 -7.70
C THR A 16 -7.94 5.16 -8.03
N HIS A 17 -7.61 3.88 -8.23
CA HIS A 17 -8.60 2.85 -8.56
C HIS A 17 -9.53 2.55 -7.38
N ALA A 18 -9.00 2.46 -6.16
CA ALA A 18 -9.80 2.25 -4.96
C ALA A 18 -10.83 3.36 -4.75
N LEU A 19 -10.42 4.62 -4.89
CA LEU A 19 -11.32 5.78 -4.77
C LEU A 19 -12.38 5.81 -5.87
N PHE A 20 -11.99 5.50 -7.11
CA PHE A 20 -12.93 5.38 -8.22
C PHE A 20 -13.99 4.32 -7.93
N LEU A 21 -13.58 3.12 -7.53
CA LEU A 21 -14.49 2.02 -7.23
C LEU A 21 -15.37 2.34 -6.03
N ALA A 22 -14.81 2.89 -4.95
CA ALA A 22 -15.58 3.29 -3.77
C ALA A 22 -16.68 4.30 -4.13
N ARG A 23 -16.38 5.26 -5.02
CA ARG A 23 -17.37 6.22 -5.51
C ARG A 23 -18.45 5.58 -6.38
N VAL A 24 -18.07 4.73 -7.33
CA VAL A 24 -19.01 4.09 -8.27
C VAL A 24 -19.93 3.09 -7.55
N LEU A 25 -19.40 2.40 -6.54
CA LEU A 25 -20.12 1.39 -5.76
C LEU A 25 -20.83 1.97 -4.54
N ASP A 26 -20.73 3.28 -4.30
CA ASP A 26 -21.14 3.95 -3.05
C ASP A 26 -20.67 3.18 -1.79
N ALA A 27 -19.43 2.70 -1.83
CA ALA A 27 -18.82 1.90 -0.77
C ALA A 27 -17.92 2.76 0.12
N SER A 28 -17.79 2.38 1.39
CA SER A 28 -16.76 2.92 2.27
C SER A 28 -15.39 2.33 1.93
N LEU A 29 -14.38 3.19 1.93
CA LEU A 29 -12.98 2.81 1.77
C LEU A 29 -12.27 2.87 3.13
N HIS A 30 -11.48 1.85 3.45
CA HIS A 30 -10.60 1.84 4.59
C HIS A 30 -9.15 1.87 4.10
N ALA A 31 -8.41 2.96 4.33
CA ALA A 31 -6.99 3.06 4.00
C ALA A 31 -6.13 2.63 5.19
N VAL A 32 -5.24 1.67 4.96
CA VAL A 32 -4.33 1.13 5.98
C VAL A 32 -2.89 1.32 5.55
N SER A 33 -2.06 1.82 6.44
CA SER A 33 -0.61 1.80 6.30
C SER A 33 0.03 1.07 7.47
N ALA A 34 1.21 0.49 7.28
CA ALA A 34 1.89 -0.25 8.33
C ALA A 34 3.30 0.31 8.59
N THR A 35 3.71 0.30 9.85
CA THR A 35 5.01 0.87 10.28
C THR A 35 6.14 -0.17 10.32
N GLY A 36 5.85 -1.45 10.10
CA GLY A 36 6.84 -2.51 10.17
C GLY A 36 7.64 -2.67 8.88
N THR A 37 8.96 -2.79 9.02
CA THR A 37 9.83 -3.27 7.94
C THR A 37 9.58 -4.76 7.66
N PRO A 38 9.74 -5.24 6.42
CA PRO A 38 9.74 -6.67 6.14
C PRO A 38 10.83 -7.33 7.01
N GLN A 39 10.49 -8.42 7.71
CA GLN A 39 11.33 -9.14 8.68
C GLN A 39 12.74 -9.58 8.21
N SER A 40 13.17 -9.24 7.00
CA SER A 40 14.48 -9.57 6.48
C SER A 40 15.62 -8.74 7.07
N SER A 41 15.37 -7.66 7.82
CA SER A 41 16.43 -6.77 8.34
C SER A 41 16.68 -6.94 9.84
N ALA A 42 16.58 -8.16 10.37
CA ALA A 42 17.08 -8.46 11.72
C ALA A 42 18.62 -8.51 11.72
N ALA A 43 19.25 -7.38 11.42
CA ALA A 43 20.64 -7.12 11.73
C ALA A 43 20.66 -6.29 13.03
N GLU A 44 21.61 -6.59 13.92
CA GLU A 44 21.77 -6.00 15.25
C GLU A 44 21.80 -4.46 15.19
N THR A 45 20.65 -3.81 15.40
CA THR A 45 20.54 -2.35 15.55
C THR A 45 20.43 -1.98 17.02
N THR A 46 21.15 -0.93 17.43
CA THR A 46 21.09 -0.36 18.77
C THR A 46 19.68 0.17 19.09
N GLU A 47 19.29 0.18 20.37
CA GLU A 47 17.95 0.63 20.82
C GLU A 47 17.59 2.04 20.32
N THR A 48 18.57 2.95 20.27
CA THR A 48 18.39 4.33 19.79
C THR A 48 18.12 4.43 18.28
N GLU A 49 18.77 3.58 17.48
CA GLU A 49 18.56 3.51 16.02
C GLU A 49 17.19 2.91 15.70
N THR A 50 16.78 1.92 16.49
CA THR A 50 15.47 1.27 16.38
C THR A 50 14.34 2.24 16.73
N ALA A 51 14.50 3.07 17.77
CA ALA A 51 13.54 4.10 18.13
C ALA A 51 13.41 5.19 17.05
N GLY A 52 14.52 5.67 16.49
CA GLY A 52 14.53 6.64 15.40
C GLY A 52 13.90 6.10 14.11
N ALA A 53 14.23 4.86 13.73
CA ALA A 53 13.64 4.18 12.58
C ALA A 53 12.13 3.97 12.75
N SER A 54 11.67 3.61 13.96
CA SER A 54 10.25 3.46 14.25
C SER A 54 9.48 4.79 14.17
N ALA A 55 10.08 5.90 14.59
CA ALA A 55 9.46 7.23 14.48
C ALA A 55 9.35 7.68 13.02
N SER A 56 10.39 7.43 12.21
CA SER A 56 10.36 7.70 10.76
C SER A 56 9.28 6.88 10.05
N ALA A 57 9.22 5.57 10.33
CA ALA A 57 8.23 4.70 9.71
C ALA A 57 6.79 5.06 10.11
N ALA A 58 6.57 5.49 11.36
CA ALA A 58 5.28 6.01 11.78
C ALA A 58 4.89 7.28 11.02
N PHE A 59 5.82 8.22 10.87
CA PHE A 59 5.60 9.44 10.11
C PHE A 59 5.30 9.17 8.63
N GLU A 60 6.05 8.27 7.99
CA GLU A 60 5.81 7.86 6.60
C GLU A 60 4.45 7.19 6.43
N ALA A 61 4.07 6.30 7.36
CA ALA A 61 2.77 5.64 7.35
C ALA A 61 1.62 6.63 7.54
N GLU A 62 1.77 7.60 8.45
CA GLU A 62 0.81 8.70 8.65
C GLU A 62 0.69 9.58 7.40
N GLU A 63 1.81 9.91 6.75
CA GLU A 63 1.80 10.66 5.50
C GLU A 63 1.07 9.90 4.40
N ALA A 64 1.32 8.59 4.28
CA ALA A 64 0.70 7.71 3.30
C ALA A 64 -0.82 7.67 3.44
N VAL A 65 -1.35 7.46 4.65
CA VAL A 65 -2.81 7.49 4.88
C VAL A 65 -3.36 8.91 4.74
N GLY A 66 -2.61 9.93 5.14
CA GLY A 66 -2.97 11.34 4.98
C GLY A 66 -3.13 11.74 3.51
N ALA A 67 -2.25 11.25 2.63
CA ALA A 67 -2.33 11.48 1.18
C ALA A 67 -3.60 10.87 0.58
N VAL A 68 -3.96 9.65 0.98
CA VAL A 68 -5.22 9.02 0.56
C VAL A 68 -6.42 9.78 1.10
N THR A 69 -6.37 10.22 2.36
CA THR A 69 -7.43 10.99 3.01
C THR A 69 -7.75 12.28 2.28
N ARG A 70 -6.72 13.07 1.92
CA ARG A 70 -6.90 14.29 1.13
C ARG A 70 -7.57 14.00 -0.22
N ARG A 71 -7.19 12.91 -0.88
CA ARG A 71 -7.77 12.52 -2.18
C ARG A 71 -9.21 12.03 -2.04
N ALA A 72 -9.54 11.31 -0.97
CA ALA A 72 -10.90 10.85 -0.69
C ALA A 72 -11.86 12.01 -0.45
N LEU A 73 -11.43 13.02 0.31
CA LEU A 73 -12.21 14.24 0.56
C LEU A 73 -12.55 14.96 -0.76
N LEU A 74 -11.56 15.14 -1.64
CA LEU A 74 -11.77 15.77 -2.95
C LEU A 74 -12.67 14.92 -3.86
N ALA A 75 -12.63 13.59 -3.72
CA ALA A 75 -13.44 12.66 -4.48
C ALA A 75 -14.84 12.41 -3.88
N GLY A 76 -15.17 12.98 -2.73
CA GLY A 76 -16.45 12.76 -2.04
C GLY A 76 -16.67 11.31 -1.60
N VAL A 77 -15.60 10.60 -1.23
CA VAL A 77 -15.63 9.19 -0.81
C VAL A 77 -15.61 9.09 0.71
N ARG A 78 -16.46 8.22 1.29
CA ARG A 78 -16.42 7.90 2.72
C ARG A 78 -15.16 7.08 3.02
N LEU A 79 -14.27 7.65 3.84
CA LEU A 79 -12.98 7.04 4.17
C LEU A 79 -12.81 6.90 5.69
N THR A 80 -12.36 5.73 6.13
CA THR A 80 -11.65 5.54 7.40
C THR A 80 -10.17 5.29 7.11
N SER A 81 -9.28 5.71 8.01
CA SER A 81 -7.85 5.48 7.84
C SER A 81 -7.18 5.13 9.15
N GLU A 82 -6.24 4.18 9.12
CA GLU A 82 -5.44 3.82 10.29
C GLU A 82 -4.01 3.43 9.94
N VAL A 83 -3.12 3.64 10.90
CA VAL A 83 -1.74 3.18 10.87
C VAL A 83 -1.64 2.00 11.84
N VAL A 84 -1.17 0.85 11.34
CA VAL A 84 -1.07 -0.37 12.13
C VAL A 84 0.40 -0.72 12.38
N GLY A 85 0.73 -1.04 13.62
CA GLY A 85 2.05 -1.51 13.99
C GLY A 85 2.38 -2.88 13.39
N GLY A 86 3.58 -3.04 12.87
CA GLY A 86 4.09 -4.33 12.36
C GLY A 86 3.94 -4.50 10.84
N PRO A 87 4.09 -5.74 10.32
CA PRO A 87 4.09 -6.00 8.89
C PRO A 87 2.74 -5.68 8.23
N VAL A 88 2.78 -5.20 6.98
CA VAL A 88 1.56 -4.86 6.22
C VAL A 88 0.60 -6.04 6.07
N ALA A 89 1.09 -7.29 5.97
CA ALA A 89 0.23 -8.46 5.92
C ALA A 89 -0.66 -8.58 7.17
N THR A 90 -0.06 -8.44 8.35
CA THR A 90 -0.78 -8.42 9.63
C THR A 90 -1.72 -7.22 9.74
N ALA A 91 -1.31 -6.05 9.22
CA ALA A 91 -2.17 -4.88 9.15
C ALA A 91 -3.42 -5.14 8.30
N VAL A 92 -3.26 -5.77 7.13
CA VAL A 92 -4.37 -6.12 6.24
C VAL A 92 -5.28 -7.15 6.89
N GLU A 93 -4.74 -8.25 7.44
CA GLU A 93 -5.51 -9.31 8.10
C GLU A 93 -6.37 -8.81 9.27
N ARG A 94 -5.90 -7.79 10.00
CA ARG A 94 -6.64 -7.21 11.12
C ARG A 94 -7.84 -6.38 10.71
N VAL A 95 -7.89 -5.97 9.44
CA VAL A 95 -8.79 -4.90 8.98
C VAL A 95 -9.80 -5.40 7.95
N VAL A 96 -9.40 -6.36 7.12
CA VAL A 96 -10.29 -6.98 6.14
C VAL A 96 -11.35 -7.83 6.84
N GLY A 97 -12.61 -7.67 6.43
CA GLY A 97 -13.73 -8.51 6.85
C GLY A 97 -14.41 -9.22 5.69
N ASP A 98 -15.40 -10.05 6.00
CA ASP A 98 -16.20 -10.74 4.98
C ASP A 98 -16.86 -9.75 4.00
N GLY A 99 -16.70 -10.00 2.70
CA GLY A 99 -17.25 -9.16 1.64
C GLY A 99 -16.40 -7.94 1.27
N ASP A 100 -15.23 -7.75 1.88
CA ASP A 100 -14.31 -6.71 1.46
C ASP A 100 -13.61 -7.01 0.13
N LEU A 101 -13.18 -5.94 -0.55
CA LEU A 101 -12.22 -5.99 -1.64
C LEU A 101 -10.92 -5.36 -1.15
N LEU A 102 -9.83 -6.11 -1.18
CA LEU A 102 -8.50 -5.61 -0.87
C LEU A 102 -7.84 -5.04 -2.14
N VAL A 103 -7.40 -3.78 -2.08
CA VAL A 103 -6.73 -3.08 -3.19
C VAL A 103 -5.28 -2.83 -2.84
N LEU A 104 -4.36 -3.23 -3.71
CA LEU A 104 -2.92 -3.11 -3.51
C LEU A 104 -2.22 -2.56 -4.76
N GLY A 105 -1.19 -1.77 -4.56
CA GLY A 105 -0.25 -1.40 -5.62
C GLY A 105 0.71 -2.55 -5.91
N ARG A 106 1.04 -2.71 -7.19
CA ARG A 106 2.13 -3.60 -7.61
C ARG A 106 3.39 -2.79 -7.83
N HIS A 107 4.47 -3.18 -7.15
CA HIS A 107 5.78 -2.60 -7.40
C HIS A 107 6.29 -3.00 -8.79
N GLY A 108 6.80 -2.04 -9.55
CA GLY A 108 7.55 -2.30 -10.78
C GLY A 108 9.01 -2.02 -10.54
N ARG A 109 9.91 -2.94 -10.91
CA ARG A 109 11.21 -2.47 -11.42
C ARG A 109 11.02 -2.13 -12.89
N SER A 110 11.69 -1.07 -13.35
CA SER A 110 11.76 -0.68 -14.75
C SER A 110 12.28 -1.84 -15.61
N GLY A 111 11.51 -2.26 -16.62
CA GLY A 111 11.89 -3.26 -17.62
C GLY A 111 10.75 -4.20 -18.07
N PRO A 112 10.73 -4.66 -19.33
CA PRO A 112 9.71 -5.59 -19.83
C PRO A 112 9.82 -6.96 -19.13
N GLY A 113 8.70 -7.46 -18.61
CA GLY A 113 8.58 -8.82 -18.09
C GLY A 113 9.05 -9.05 -16.64
N ARG A 114 9.42 -8.01 -15.89
CA ARG A 114 9.78 -8.13 -14.47
C ARG A 114 8.76 -7.43 -13.58
N PHE A 115 7.77 -8.19 -13.16
CA PHE A 115 6.79 -7.73 -12.18
C PHE A 115 7.04 -8.46 -10.87
N LEU A 116 7.59 -7.75 -9.88
CA LEU A 116 7.55 -8.22 -8.51
C LEU A 116 6.18 -7.80 -8.00
N VAL A 117 5.35 -8.77 -7.65
CA VAL A 117 4.24 -8.46 -6.76
C VAL A 117 4.91 -7.84 -5.51
N GLY A 118 4.46 -6.67 -5.04
CA GLY A 118 5.13 -6.06 -3.88
C GLY A 118 5.20 -7.06 -2.74
N SER A 119 6.24 -7.05 -1.90
CA SER A 119 6.47 -8.06 -0.85
C SER A 119 5.27 -8.27 0.09
N VAL A 120 4.38 -7.27 0.17
CA VAL A 120 3.06 -7.33 0.80
C VAL A 120 2.09 -8.18 -0.01
N ALA A 121 1.88 -7.84 -1.28
CA ALA A 121 0.99 -8.59 -2.14
C ALA A 121 1.49 -10.03 -2.34
N GLU A 122 2.81 -10.30 -2.39
CA GLU A 122 3.32 -11.68 -2.45
C GLU A 122 2.94 -12.49 -1.20
N ARG A 123 3.01 -11.88 -0.01
CA ARG A 123 2.62 -12.54 1.24
C ARG A 123 1.12 -12.78 1.34
N VAL A 124 0.30 -11.87 0.80
CA VAL A 124 -1.17 -11.97 0.88
C VAL A 124 -1.74 -12.83 -0.25
N LEU A 125 -1.07 -12.94 -1.40
CA LEU A 125 -1.54 -13.72 -2.55
C LEU A 125 -1.58 -15.24 -2.32
N ASP A 126 -0.78 -15.76 -1.38
CA ASP A 126 -0.73 -17.21 -1.12
C ASP A 126 -2.02 -17.72 -0.46
N ALA A 127 -2.63 -16.89 0.39
CA ALA A 127 -3.89 -17.17 1.05
C ALA A 127 -4.69 -15.86 1.24
N PRO A 128 -5.30 -15.33 0.17
CA PRO A 128 -5.97 -14.04 0.25
C PRO A 128 -7.21 -14.16 1.14
N PRO A 129 -7.33 -13.34 2.22
CA PRO A 129 -8.46 -13.43 3.13
C PRO A 129 -9.77 -12.98 2.48
N VAL A 130 -9.67 -12.18 1.40
CA VAL A 130 -10.80 -11.59 0.66
C VAL A 130 -10.40 -11.41 -0.82
N PRO A 131 -11.36 -11.18 -1.76
CA PRO A 131 -11.03 -10.80 -3.13
C PRO A 131 -10.00 -9.66 -3.21
N MET A 132 -9.06 -9.76 -4.15
CA MET A 132 -7.96 -8.80 -4.30
C MET A 132 -7.94 -8.13 -5.67
N LEU A 133 -7.68 -6.83 -5.68
CA LEU A 133 -7.36 -6.02 -6.85
C LEU A 133 -5.90 -5.55 -6.77
N VAL A 134 -5.05 -6.11 -7.64
CA VAL A 134 -3.64 -5.72 -7.76
C VAL A 134 -3.48 -4.77 -8.93
N VAL A 135 -3.11 -3.52 -8.64
CA VAL A 135 -3.04 -2.45 -9.63
C VAL A 135 -1.61 -2.28 -10.14
N PRO A 136 -1.35 -2.37 -11.46
CA PRO A 136 -0.01 -2.16 -12.02
C PRO A 136 0.45 -0.70 -11.85
N PRO A 137 1.77 -0.44 -11.92
CA PRO A 137 2.26 0.93 -11.94
C PRO A 137 1.72 1.68 -13.17
N SER A 138 1.65 3.02 -13.07
CA SER A 138 1.23 3.84 -14.19
C SER A 138 2.29 3.80 -15.31
N ALA A 139 1.86 3.91 -16.57
CA ALA A 139 2.77 3.78 -17.73
C ALA A 139 3.90 4.82 -17.78
N GLY A 140 3.86 5.88 -16.96
CA GLY A 140 4.89 6.92 -16.87
C GLY A 140 6.00 6.66 -15.84
N ASP A 141 5.85 5.66 -14.96
CA ASP A 141 6.78 5.43 -13.85
C ASP A 141 7.97 4.52 -14.25
N GLY A 142 8.02 4.04 -15.50
CA GLY A 142 9.04 3.14 -16.03
C GLY A 142 10.02 3.75 -17.03
N GLU A 143 9.83 5.00 -17.45
CA GLU A 143 10.71 5.70 -18.41
C GLU A 143 11.71 6.62 -17.71
N THR A 144 12.64 6.03 -16.95
CA THR A 144 13.92 6.71 -16.70
C THR A 144 15.11 5.78 -16.99
N SER A 145 15.81 6.12 -18.07
CA SER A 145 17.18 5.74 -18.44
C SER A 145 17.43 4.39 -19.13
N GLY A 146 17.78 4.49 -20.43
CA GLY A 146 18.51 3.48 -21.21
C GLY A 146 18.55 3.89 -22.69
N PRO A 147 19.73 4.04 -23.34
CA PRO A 147 19.80 4.50 -24.72
C PRO A 147 19.21 3.45 -25.65
N ARG A 148 18.44 3.90 -26.65
CA ARG A 148 17.98 3.06 -27.75
C ARG A 148 19.17 2.79 -28.66
N GLY A 149 19.69 1.57 -28.61
CA GLY A 149 20.59 1.01 -29.62
C GLY A 149 19.82 0.57 -30.86
#